data_AF-A0A5A9X5T8-F1
#
_entry.id   AF-A0A5A9X5T8-F1
#
_cell.length_a   1.000
_cell.length_b   1.000
_cell.length_c   1.000
_cell.angle_alpha   90.00
_cell.angle_beta   90.00
_cell.angle_gamma   90.00
#
_symmetry.space_group_name_H-M   'P 1'
#
loop_
_entity.id
_entity.type
_entity.pdbx_description
1 polymer ?
#
loop_
_entity_poly.entity_id
_entity_poly.type
_entity_poly.pdbx_seq_one_letter_code
_entity_poly.pdbx_strand_id
1 'polypeptide(L)'
;MKSATLHSLMTARTLYSEAKGLIEANDRHMCTAGLVILQDALEIIFVALLTEKGIDEKKSLESKGFDELIGELKSAGITVPKSGTLKALNKQRVISKHYGQLAEPVTVRGYAEAADTAVDAIIPLVIGKKLNDIFLSELIEEGESLSFLNSAAALIEQKQYLEALIEVRKAIFVEIEYEYAIHKWADYDPQTSTLGFLSTWSKGGNKAYSWTKNKEWIDKNVKVPVDYVQVDHERLRMDAMEWGVNTAELENLRRLTPRVFRPEKEAQWHVHFDIEFPPNEATESNANYCLDQTVSILLRKQQHAKKKRWPKKEVKFASPTIYIDQDIYSKASQDSEVVHTIHQDYKYEIDSIVTGFDPSEKYYRIHGSKADESQAIGSWIFGYLLIIEDIVS
;
A
#
# COMPACT_ATOMS: atom_id res chain seq x y z
N MET A 1 -10.28 15.10 -11.28
CA MET A 1 -11.32 14.07 -11.11
C MET A 1 -11.84 14.13 -9.69
N LYS A 2 -13.16 14.18 -9.49
CA LYS A 2 -13.76 14.11 -8.15
C LYS A 2 -13.43 12.76 -7.52
N SER A 3 -13.19 12.71 -6.20
CA SER A 3 -12.87 11.44 -5.49
C SER A 3 -13.97 10.38 -5.67
N ALA A 4 -15.25 10.79 -5.66
CA ALA A 4 -16.37 9.90 -5.94
C ALA A 4 -16.30 9.28 -7.34
N THR A 5 -16.01 10.08 -8.37
CA THR A 5 -15.83 9.62 -9.76
C THR A 5 -14.72 8.57 -9.85
N LEU A 6 -13.57 8.83 -9.21
CA LEU A 6 -12.43 7.91 -9.22
C LEU A 6 -12.80 6.54 -8.61
N HIS A 7 -13.42 6.54 -7.42
CA HIS A 7 -13.86 5.29 -6.78
C HIS A 7 -14.90 4.52 -7.61
N SER A 8 -15.85 5.23 -8.22
CA SER A 8 -16.84 4.61 -9.11
C SER A 8 -16.18 4.00 -10.35
N LEU A 9 -15.28 4.72 -11.03
CA LEU A 9 -14.59 4.22 -12.22
C LEU A 9 -13.66 3.05 -11.91
N MET A 10 -13.01 3.02 -10.75
CA MET A 10 -12.23 1.86 -10.30
C MET A 10 -13.10 0.63 -10.03
N THR A 11 -14.26 0.84 -9.40
CA THR A 11 -15.23 -0.24 -9.17
C THR A 11 -15.73 -0.79 -10.50
N ALA A 12 -16.10 0.10 -11.41
CA ALA A 12 -16.56 -0.29 -12.74
C ALA A 12 -15.48 -1.01 -13.53
N ARG A 13 -14.23 -0.55 -13.49
CA ARG A 13 -13.09 -1.21 -14.15
C ARG A 13 -12.93 -2.65 -13.66
N THR A 14 -12.99 -2.87 -12.35
CA THR A 14 -12.90 -4.21 -11.75
C THR A 14 -14.00 -5.13 -12.29
N LEU A 15 -15.25 -4.66 -12.26
CA LEU A 15 -16.40 -5.41 -12.79
C LEU A 15 -16.26 -5.66 -14.29
N TYR A 16 -15.79 -4.67 -15.03
CA TYR A 16 -15.60 -4.74 -16.48
C TYR A 16 -14.58 -5.82 -16.85
N SER A 17 -13.46 -5.88 -16.14
CA SER A 17 -12.42 -6.90 -16.32
C SER A 17 -12.93 -8.30 -15.97
N GLU A 18 -13.63 -8.45 -14.85
CA GLU A 18 -14.20 -9.74 -14.42
C GLU A 18 -15.25 -10.24 -15.43
N ALA A 19 -16.11 -9.34 -15.91
CA ALA A 19 -17.10 -9.65 -16.93
C ALA A 19 -16.44 -10.18 -18.22
N LYS A 20 -15.33 -9.57 -18.66
CA LYS A 20 -14.59 -10.05 -19.83
C LYS A 20 -14.08 -11.47 -19.64
N GLY A 21 -13.44 -11.78 -18.52
CA GLY A 21 -12.95 -13.12 -18.23
C GLY A 21 -14.06 -14.19 -18.28
N LEU A 22 -15.23 -13.87 -17.73
CA LEU A 22 -16.41 -14.76 -17.77
C LEU A 22 -16.97 -14.96 -19.18
N ILE A 23 -16.95 -13.91 -20.02
CA ILE A 23 -17.44 -13.97 -21.40
C ILE A 23 -16.46 -14.78 -22.29
N GLU A 24 -15.16 -14.67 -22.04
CA GLU A 24 -14.12 -15.39 -22.77
C GLU A 24 -14.16 -16.90 -22.53
N ALA A 25 -14.67 -17.35 -21.38
CA ALA A 25 -14.86 -18.77 -21.07
C ALA A 25 -15.79 -19.49 -22.07
N ASN A 26 -16.59 -18.75 -22.85
CA ASN A 26 -17.45 -19.25 -23.92
C ASN A 26 -18.50 -20.30 -23.48
N ASP A 27 -18.76 -20.38 -22.17
CA ASP A 27 -19.83 -21.17 -21.57
C ASP A 27 -21.11 -20.32 -21.43
N ARG A 28 -22.28 -20.93 -21.61
CA ARG A 28 -23.56 -20.21 -21.57
C ARG A 28 -23.87 -19.62 -20.19
N HIS A 29 -23.54 -20.32 -19.10
CA HIS A 29 -23.77 -19.80 -17.75
C HIS A 29 -22.78 -18.68 -17.43
N MET A 30 -21.50 -18.89 -17.73
CA MET A 30 -20.46 -17.87 -17.51
C MET A 30 -20.70 -16.61 -18.35
N CYS A 31 -21.06 -16.75 -19.63
CA CYS A 31 -21.44 -15.61 -20.47
C CYS A 31 -22.68 -14.89 -19.94
N THR A 32 -23.65 -15.62 -19.39
CA THR A 32 -24.84 -15.02 -18.78
C THR A 32 -24.49 -14.23 -17.52
N ALA A 33 -23.60 -14.75 -16.68
CA ALA A 33 -23.09 -14.04 -15.51
C ALA A 33 -22.27 -12.80 -15.91
N GLY A 34 -21.36 -12.97 -16.88
CA GLY A 34 -20.57 -11.90 -17.46
C GLY A 34 -21.42 -10.79 -18.06
N LEU A 35 -22.55 -11.11 -18.72
CA LEU A 35 -23.50 -10.12 -19.23
C LEU A 35 -24.11 -9.24 -18.12
N VAL A 36 -24.45 -9.83 -16.97
CA VAL A 36 -24.99 -9.09 -15.83
C VAL A 36 -23.94 -8.14 -15.28
N ILE A 37 -22.73 -8.65 -15.03
CA ILE A 37 -21.62 -7.87 -14.47
C ILE A 37 -21.18 -6.76 -15.44
N LEU A 38 -21.14 -7.04 -16.74
CA LEU A 38 -20.80 -6.06 -17.77
C LEU A 38 -21.78 -4.88 -17.77
N GLN A 39 -23.08 -5.16 -17.63
CA GLN A 39 -24.08 -4.10 -17.57
C GLN A 39 -23.88 -3.25 -16.31
N ASP A 40 -23.69 -3.88 -15.14
CA ASP A 40 -23.51 -3.15 -13.89
C ASP A 40 -22.25 -2.27 -13.96
N ALA A 41 -21.18 -2.76 -14.59
CA ALA A 41 -19.98 -1.96 -14.88
C ALA A 41 -20.27 -0.72 -15.74
N LEU A 42 -21.01 -0.89 -16.84
CA LEU A 42 -21.40 0.23 -17.72
C LEU A 42 -22.28 1.26 -17.01
N GLU A 43 -23.20 0.81 -16.17
CA GLU A 43 -24.08 1.68 -15.39
C GLU A 43 -23.27 2.57 -14.45
N ILE A 44 -22.32 1.99 -13.72
CA ILE A 44 -21.42 2.72 -12.83
C ILE A 44 -20.55 3.71 -13.63
N ILE A 45 -20.04 3.32 -14.81
CA ILE A 45 -19.30 4.24 -15.70
C ILE A 45 -20.17 5.44 -16.07
N PHE A 46 -21.41 5.21 -16.51
CA PHE A 46 -22.28 6.30 -16.94
C PHE A 46 -22.59 7.27 -15.79
N VAL A 47 -22.89 6.74 -14.61
CA VAL A 47 -23.11 7.56 -13.40
C VAL A 47 -21.86 8.36 -13.04
N ALA A 48 -20.67 7.74 -13.07
CA ALA A 48 -19.43 8.42 -12.75
C ALA A 48 -19.12 9.57 -13.73
N LEU A 49 -19.34 9.35 -15.03
CA LEU A 49 -19.12 10.39 -16.04
C LEU A 49 -20.10 11.56 -15.89
N LEU A 50 -21.36 11.29 -15.56
CA LEU A 50 -22.37 12.32 -15.29
C LEU A 50 -22.03 13.11 -14.00
N THR A 51 -21.53 12.41 -12.98
CA THR A 51 -21.07 12.99 -11.70
C THR A 51 -19.87 13.92 -11.91
N GLU A 52 -18.90 13.50 -12.72
CA GLU A 52 -17.75 14.34 -13.07
C GLU A 52 -18.17 15.61 -13.83
N LYS A 53 -19.22 15.52 -14.66
CA LYS A 53 -19.82 16.69 -15.33
C LYS A 53 -20.72 17.54 -14.40
N GLY A 54 -20.90 17.15 -13.14
CA GLY A 54 -21.70 17.88 -12.16
C GLY A 54 -23.20 17.83 -12.42
N ILE A 55 -23.69 16.73 -13.02
CA ILE A 55 -25.13 16.54 -13.32
C ILE A 55 -25.86 15.96 -12.10
N ASP A 56 -25.16 15.20 -11.27
CA ASP A 56 -25.62 14.68 -9.97
C ASP A 56 -26.06 15.79 -9.01
N GLU A 57 -25.41 16.96 -9.07
CA GLU A 57 -25.77 18.14 -8.28
C GLU A 57 -27.13 18.75 -8.71
N LYS A 58 -27.62 18.44 -9.92
CA LYS A 58 -28.83 19.02 -10.51
C LYS A 58 -29.99 18.04 -10.63
N LYS A 59 -29.69 16.73 -10.68
CA LYS A 59 -30.66 15.66 -10.89
C LYS A 59 -30.25 14.43 -10.10
N SER A 60 -31.22 13.76 -9.47
CA SER A 60 -30.97 12.43 -8.90
C SER A 60 -30.64 11.44 -10.02
N LEU A 61 -29.41 10.91 -10.01
CA LEU A 61 -28.96 9.90 -10.95
C LEU A 61 -29.30 8.48 -10.46
N GLU A 62 -29.42 8.28 -9.15
CA GLU A 62 -29.64 6.96 -8.52
C GLU A 62 -31.00 6.35 -8.86
N SER A 63 -31.99 7.17 -9.18
CA SER A 63 -33.33 6.69 -9.55
C SER A 63 -33.48 6.37 -11.03
N LYS A 64 -32.43 6.57 -11.84
CA LYS A 64 -32.52 6.45 -13.31
C LYS A 64 -32.15 5.06 -13.79
N GLY A 65 -32.94 4.56 -14.72
CA GLY A 65 -32.62 3.32 -15.43
C GLY A 65 -31.49 3.51 -16.45
N PHE A 66 -30.88 2.39 -16.86
CA PHE A 66 -29.77 2.37 -17.82
C PHE A 66 -30.03 3.19 -19.11
N ASP A 67 -31.22 3.04 -19.68
CA ASP A 67 -31.64 3.76 -20.89
C ASP A 67 -31.73 5.27 -20.69
N GLU A 68 -32.11 5.70 -19.49
CA GLU A 68 -32.22 7.11 -19.11
C GLU A 68 -30.82 7.71 -18.88
N LEU A 69 -29.89 6.95 -18.30
CA LEU A 69 -28.49 7.37 -18.15
C LEU A 69 -27.84 7.64 -19.52
N ILE A 70 -28.09 6.80 -20.53
CA ILE A 70 -27.66 7.08 -21.91
C ILE A 70 -28.27 8.39 -22.43
N GLY A 71 -29.55 8.64 -22.13
CA GLY A 71 -30.24 9.89 -22.51
C GLY A 71 -29.63 11.12 -21.82
N GLU A 72 -29.24 11.01 -20.57
CA GLU A 72 -28.58 12.08 -19.82
C GLU A 72 -27.17 12.35 -20.34
N LEU A 73 -26.38 11.31 -20.65
CA LEU A 73 -25.07 11.47 -21.28
C LEU A 73 -25.19 12.24 -22.61
N LYS A 74 -26.18 11.88 -23.43
CA LYS A 74 -26.47 12.60 -24.68
C LYS A 74 -26.85 14.05 -24.42
N SER A 75 -27.67 14.32 -23.41
CA SER A 75 -28.06 15.68 -23.01
C SER A 75 -26.88 16.50 -22.48
N ALA A 76 -25.86 15.82 -21.93
CA ALA A 76 -24.58 16.40 -21.51
C ALA A 76 -23.58 16.60 -22.67
N GLY A 77 -23.97 16.33 -23.92
CA GLY A 77 -23.10 16.43 -25.09
C GLY A 77 -22.20 15.22 -25.33
N ILE A 78 -22.39 14.12 -24.62
CA ILE A 78 -21.60 12.89 -24.75
C ILE A 78 -22.39 11.88 -25.58
N THR A 79 -21.96 11.66 -26.82
CA THR A 79 -22.62 10.68 -27.70
C THR A 79 -22.11 9.27 -27.39
N VAL A 80 -23.01 8.38 -26.94
CA VAL A 80 -22.70 6.98 -26.68
C VAL A 80 -22.81 6.19 -27.99
N PRO A 81 -21.69 5.70 -28.58
CA PRO A 81 -21.76 4.89 -29.79
C PRO A 81 -22.40 3.53 -29.47
N LYS A 82 -22.96 2.89 -30.50
CA LYS A 82 -23.66 1.59 -30.36
C LYS A 82 -24.76 1.56 -29.28
N SER A 83 -25.33 2.71 -28.91
CA SER A 83 -26.35 2.81 -27.87
C SER A 83 -27.55 1.88 -28.08
N GLY A 84 -27.97 1.62 -29.31
CA GLY A 84 -29.00 0.62 -29.61
C GLY A 84 -28.62 -0.81 -29.18
N THR A 85 -27.37 -1.20 -29.40
CA THR A 85 -26.82 -2.50 -28.98
C THR A 85 -26.70 -2.57 -27.45
N LEU A 86 -26.30 -1.47 -26.78
CA LEU A 86 -26.25 -1.42 -25.31
C LEU A 86 -27.64 -1.48 -24.66
N LYS A 87 -28.66 -0.90 -25.29
CA LYS A 87 -30.06 -1.05 -24.86
C LYS A 87 -30.54 -2.50 -25.01
N ALA A 88 -30.16 -3.16 -26.11
CA ALA A 88 -30.43 -4.58 -26.31
C ALA A 88 -29.70 -5.46 -25.27
N LEU A 89 -28.45 -5.14 -24.94
CA LEU A 89 -27.69 -5.75 -23.84
C LEU A 89 -28.48 -5.66 -22.53
N ASN A 90 -28.94 -4.47 -22.14
CA ASN A 90 -29.72 -4.29 -20.90
C ASN A 90 -31.03 -5.10 -20.92
N LYS A 91 -31.73 -5.14 -22.05
CA LYS A 91 -32.94 -5.96 -22.21
C LYS A 91 -32.62 -7.45 -22.04
N GLN A 92 -31.56 -7.95 -22.67
CA GLN A 92 -31.12 -9.34 -22.52
C GLN A 92 -30.74 -9.65 -21.07
N ARG A 93 -30.03 -8.72 -20.40
CA ARG A 93 -29.67 -8.83 -18.98
C ARG A 93 -30.91 -8.99 -18.09
N VAL A 94 -31.95 -8.19 -18.31
CA VAL A 94 -33.22 -8.30 -17.57
C VAL A 94 -33.87 -9.67 -17.80
N ILE A 95 -33.90 -10.14 -19.06
CA ILE A 95 -34.44 -11.45 -19.41
C ILE A 95 -33.66 -12.57 -18.68
N SER A 96 -32.34 -12.54 -18.76
CA SER A 96 -31.48 -13.55 -18.12
C SER A 96 -31.59 -13.55 -16.59
N LYS A 97 -31.56 -12.37 -15.97
CA LYS A 97 -31.57 -12.22 -14.50
C LYS A 97 -32.92 -12.58 -13.87
N HIS A 98 -34.03 -12.14 -14.48
CA HIS A 98 -35.36 -12.31 -13.88
C HIS A 98 -36.10 -13.57 -14.33
N TYR A 99 -35.79 -14.08 -15.53
CA TYR A 99 -36.47 -15.23 -16.10
C TYR A 99 -35.55 -16.46 -16.26
N GLY A 100 -34.28 -16.36 -15.84
CA GLY A 100 -33.32 -17.48 -15.86
C GLY A 100 -32.94 -17.94 -17.27
N GLN A 101 -33.19 -17.14 -18.30
CA GLN A 101 -32.88 -17.52 -19.68
C GLN A 101 -31.39 -17.27 -19.98
N LEU A 102 -30.69 -18.34 -20.36
CA LEU A 102 -29.27 -18.25 -20.70
C LEU A 102 -29.07 -17.43 -21.98
N ALA A 103 -28.03 -16.60 -21.98
CA ALA A 103 -27.61 -15.85 -23.14
C ALA A 103 -26.63 -16.67 -24.00
N GLU A 104 -26.76 -16.58 -25.32
CA GLU A 104 -25.83 -17.25 -26.23
C GLU A 104 -24.46 -16.54 -26.25
N PRO A 105 -23.33 -17.26 -26.13
CA PRO A 105 -22.00 -16.68 -26.02
C PRO A 105 -21.65 -15.71 -27.16
N VAL A 106 -22.03 -16.04 -28.39
CA VAL A 106 -21.79 -15.20 -29.58
C VAL A 106 -22.48 -13.83 -29.42
N THR A 107 -23.72 -13.82 -28.93
CA THR A 107 -24.49 -12.59 -28.70
C THR A 107 -23.85 -11.77 -27.59
N VAL A 108 -23.42 -12.40 -26.49
CA VAL A 108 -22.79 -11.70 -25.37
C VAL A 108 -21.44 -11.10 -25.77
N ARG A 109 -20.63 -11.79 -26.59
CA ARG A 109 -19.41 -11.20 -27.15
C ARG A 109 -19.70 -9.95 -27.99
N GLY A 110 -20.72 -9.99 -28.84
CA GLY A 110 -21.13 -8.80 -29.60
C GLY A 110 -21.57 -7.63 -28.71
N TYR A 111 -22.13 -7.91 -27.54
CA TYR A 111 -22.41 -6.90 -26.52
C TYR A 111 -21.14 -6.36 -25.86
N ALA A 112 -20.17 -7.21 -25.53
CA ALA A 112 -18.87 -6.81 -24.99
C ALA A 112 -18.08 -5.92 -25.96
N GLU A 113 -18.04 -6.27 -27.25
CA GLU A 113 -17.39 -5.45 -28.28
C GLU A 113 -18.04 -4.06 -28.43
N ALA A 114 -19.38 -4.01 -28.34
CA ALA A 114 -20.11 -2.75 -28.34
C ALA A 114 -19.85 -1.91 -27.08
N ALA A 115 -19.71 -2.58 -25.92
CA ALA A 115 -19.34 -1.94 -24.66
C ALA A 115 -17.93 -1.35 -24.75
N ASP A 116 -16.96 -2.10 -25.29
CA ASP A 116 -15.58 -1.63 -25.49
C ASP A 116 -15.55 -0.37 -26.34
N THR A 117 -16.23 -0.43 -27.50
CA THR A 117 -16.36 0.72 -28.41
C THR A 117 -16.96 1.95 -27.70
N ALA A 118 -17.94 1.75 -26.81
CA ALA A 118 -18.57 2.83 -26.08
C ALA A 118 -17.66 3.41 -25.00
N VAL A 119 -17.08 2.56 -24.16
CA VAL A 119 -16.19 2.94 -23.06
C VAL A 119 -14.97 3.70 -23.57
N ASP A 120 -14.31 3.17 -24.60
CA ASP A 120 -13.13 3.77 -25.22
C ASP A 120 -13.44 5.14 -25.87
N ALA A 121 -14.68 5.36 -26.29
CA ALA A 121 -15.10 6.64 -26.86
C ALA A 121 -15.48 7.66 -25.78
N ILE A 122 -16.23 7.26 -24.75
CA ILE A 122 -16.86 8.23 -23.83
C ILE A 122 -15.98 8.62 -22.66
N ILE A 123 -15.14 7.72 -22.14
CA ILE A 123 -14.33 8.02 -20.95
C ILE A 123 -13.25 9.07 -21.26
N PRO A 124 -12.48 8.97 -22.37
CA PRO A 124 -11.52 10.00 -22.71
C PRO A 124 -12.15 11.38 -22.95
N LEU A 125 -13.40 11.45 -23.42
CA LEU A 125 -14.12 12.73 -23.62
C LEU A 125 -14.44 13.48 -22.31
N VAL A 126 -14.54 12.76 -21.20
CA VAL A 126 -14.89 13.36 -19.89
C VAL A 126 -13.68 13.44 -18.98
N ILE A 127 -12.90 12.36 -18.89
CA ILE A 127 -11.79 12.19 -17.96
C ILE A 127 -10.44 12.55 -18.59
N GLY A 128 -10.33 12.49 -19.92
CA GLY A 128 -9.07 12.70 -20.64
C GLY A 128 -8.13 11.49 -20.68
N LYS A 129 -8.59 10.33 -20.17
CA LYS A 129 -7.84 9.07 -20.07
C LYS A 129 -8.72 7.89 -20.45
N LYS A 130 -8.17 6.71 -20.80
CA LYS A 130 -8.99 5.49 -21.00
C LYS A 130 -9.35 4.85 -19.66
N LEU A 131 -10.32 3.94 -19.64
CA LEU A 131 -10.72 3.23 -18.41
C LEU A 131 -9.54 2.50 -17.75
N ASN A 132 -8.71 1.85 -18.56
CA ASN A 132 -7.54 1.10 -18.09
C ASN A 132 -6.45 2.04 -17.54
N ASP A 133 -6.42 3.29 -17.99
CA ASP A 133 -5.46 4.31 -17.56
C ASP A 133 -5.95 5.06 -16.30
N ILE A 134 -7.16 4.78 -15.83
CA ILE A 134 -7.64 5.25 -14.53
C ILE A 134 -7.02 4.32 -13.49
N PHE A 135 -5.83 4.72 -13.05
CA PHE A 135 -5.04 3.94 -12.11
C PHE A 135 -5.52 4.16 -10.68
N LEU A 136 -5.56 3.07 -9.92
CA LEU A 136 -5.57 3.11 -8.45
C LEU A 136 -4.38 3.93 -7.90
N SER A 137 -3.34 4.22 -8.71
CA SER A 137 -2.11 4.89 -8.30
C SER A 137 -2.35 6.36 -7.97
N GLU A 138 -3.40 6.98 -8.52
CA GLU A 138 -3.85 8.32 -8.10
C GLU A 138 -4.34 8.36 -6.64
N LEU A 139 -4.59 7.20 -6.01
CA LEU A 139 -4.88 7.09 -4.57
C LEU A 139 -3.66 6.77 -3.71
N ILE A 140 -2.56 6.33 -4.33
CA ILE A 140 -1.31 6.05 -3.62
C ILE A 140 -0.67 7.39 -3.25
N GLU A 141 -0.19 7.48 -2.01
CA GLU A 141 0.50 8.69 -1.55
C GLU A 141 1.72 9.01 -2.44
N GLU A 142 2.02 10.30 -2.61
CA GLU A 142 3.18 10.73 -3.38
C GLU A 142 4.46 10.09 -2.82
N GLY A 143 5.21 9.42 -3.69
CA GLY A 143 6.37 8.64 -3.31
C GLY A 143 7.07 8.02 -4.51
N GLU A 144 8.19 7.36 -4.25
CA GLU A 144 8.97 6.71 -5.31
C GLU A 144 8.20 5.55 -5.96
N SER A 145 7.43 4.81 -5.16
CA SER A 145 6.57 3.72 -5.64
C SER A 145 5.54 4.22 -6.65
N LEU A 146 4.92 5.38 -6.43
CA LEU A 146 4.00 6.01 -7.37
C LEU A 146 4.68 6.36 -8.70
N SER A 147 5.90 6.90 -8.66
CA SER A 147 6.67 7.22 -9.87
C SER A 147 6.92 5.97 -10.72
N PHE A 148 7.27 4.84 -10.09
CA PHE A 148 7.49 3.58 -10.80
C PHE A 148 6.18 3.02 -11.38
N LEU A 149 5.07 3.09 -10.66
CA LEU A 149 3.78 2.64 -11.18
C LEU A 149 3.30 3.47 -12.38
N ASN A 150 3.50 4.79 -12.35
CA ASN A 150 3.19 5.66 -13.49
C ASN A 150 4.12 5.39 -14.68
N SER A 151 5.40 5.09 -14.43
CA SER A 151 6.33 4.66 -15.49
C SER A 151 5.90 3.32 -16.09
N ALA A 152 5.49 2.36 -15.26
CA ALA A 152 4.99 1.07 -15.72
C ALA A 152 3.77 1.22 -16.64
N ALA A 153 2.81 2.05 -16.23
CA ALA A 153 1.65 2.39 -17.06
C ALA A 153 2.04 2.92 -18.45
N ALA A 154 2.95 3.91 -18.50
CA ALA A 154 3.41 4.48 -19.75
C ALA A 154 4.17 3.47 -20.63
N LEU A 155 4.89 2.51 -20.03
CA LEU A 155 5.61 1.44 -20.73
C LEU A 155 4.63 0.40 -21.32
N ILE A 156 3.53 0.10 -20.62
CA ILE A 156 2.47 -0.78 -21.14
C ILE A 156 1.85 -0.18 -22.41
N GLU A 157 1.56 1.13 -22.40
CA GLU A 157 1.05 1.84 -23.58
C GLU A 157 2.04 1.77 -24.76
N GLN A 158 3.34 1.79 -24.47
CA GLN A 158 4.42 1.65 -25.46
C GLN A 158 4.70 0.20 -25.87
N LYS A 159 3.94 -0.77 -25.35
CA LYS A 159 4.12 -2.23 -25.55
C LYS A 159 5.48 -2.76 -25.07
N GLN A 160 6.12 -2.05 -24.13
CA GLN A 160 7.36 -2.43 -23.48
C GLN A 160 7.04 -3.19 -22.18
N TYR A 161 6.51 -4.40 -22.33
CA TYR A 161 5.92 -5.16 -21.21
C TYR A 161 6.96 -5.63 -20.19
N LEU A 162 8.17 -6.00 -20.63
CA LEU A 162 9.23 -6.45 -19.72
C LEU A 162 9.67 -5.31 -18.80
N GLU A 163 9.91 -4.14 -19.39
CA GLU A 163 10.27 -2.92 -18.68
C GLU A 163 9.15 -2.51 -17.72
N ALA A 164 7.89 -2.61 -18.14
CA ALA A 164 6.75 -2.36 -17.26
C ALA A 164 6.75 -3.29 -16.04
N LEU A 165 6.99 -4.61 -16.22
CA LEU A 165 7.07 -5.57 -15.10
C LEU A 165 8.24 -5.27 -14.16
N ILE A 166 9.36 -4.78 -14.69
CA ILE A 166 10.51 -4.33 -13.88
C ILE A 166 10.13 -3.12 -13.03
N GLU A 167 9.47 -2.11 -13.62
CA GLU A 167 8.99 -0.93 -12.89
C GLU A 167 7.97 -1.30 -11.81
N VAL A 168 7.04 -2.21 -12.11
CA VAL A 168 6.11 -2.76 -11.10
C VAL A 168 6.87 -3.40 -9.94
N ARG A 169 7.90 -4.21 -10.22
CA ARG A 169 8.74 -4.79 -9.17
C ARG A 169 9.46 -3.72 -8.34
N LYS A 170 9.99 -2.67 -8.96
CA LYS A 170 10.66 -1.59 -8.23
C LYS A 170 9.73 -0.93 -7.21
N ALA A 171 8.46 -0.73 -7.57
CA ALA A 171 7.45 -0.24 -6.63
C ALA A 171 7.26 -1.19 -5.44
N ILE A 172 7.13 -2.50 -5.71
CA ILE A 172 7.04 -3.54 -4.66
C ILE A 172 8.30 -3.54 -3.78
N PHE A 173 9.48 -3.41 -4.38
CA PHE A 173 10.74 -3.43 -3.66
C PHE A 173 10.84 -2.29 -2.66
N VAL A 174 10.61 -1.05 -3.10
CA VAL A 174 10.73 0.14 -2.24
C VAL A 174 9.73 0.09 -1.09
N GLU A 175 8.51 -0.39 -1.33
CA GLU A 175 7.46 -0.40 -0.32
C GLU A 175 7.51 -1.61 0.61
N ILE A 176 7.96 -2.77 0.13
CA ILE A 176 7.80 -4.03 0.85
C ILE A 176 9.16 -4.72 1.01
N GLU A 177 9.87 -4.99 -0.08
CA GLU A 177 11.02 -5.91 -0.03
C GLU A 177 12.31 -5.30 0.49
N TYR A 178 12.43 -3.96 0.48
CA TYR A 178 13.59 -3.27 1.03
C TYR A 178 13.78 -3.60 2.52
N GLU A 179 12.71 -3.84 3.27
CA GLU A 179 12.78 -4.28 4.68
C GLU A 179 13.37 -5.69 4.86
N TYR A 180 13.50 -6.46 3.78
CA TYR A 180 14.12 -7.78 3.71
C TYR A 180 15.52 -7.76 3.09
N ALA A 181 16.00 -6.58 2.66
CA ALA A 181 17.32 -6.44 2.07
C ALA A 181 18.41 -6.46 3.16
N ILE A 182 19.32 -7.43 3.09
CA ILE A 182 20.37 -7.65 4.10
C ILE A 182 21.74 -7.07 3.72
N HIS A 183 21.84 -6.30 2.63
CA HIS A 183 23.11 -5.80 2.10
C HIS A 183 23.96 -5.00 3.11
N LYS A 184 23.35 -4.23 4.02
CA LYS A 184 24.09 -3.47 5.06
C LYS A 184 24.72 -4.34 6.15
N TRP A 185 24.47 -5.65 6.11
CA TRP A 185 25.09 -6.65 6.99
C TRP A 185 26.33 -7.29 6.39
N ALA A 186 26.65 -7.02 5.11
CA ALA A 186 27.82 -7.59 4.44
C ALA A 186 29.13 -7.14 5.10
N ASP A 187 29.21 -5.87 5.50
CA ASP A 187 30.40 -5.30 6.14
C ASP A 187 30.33 -5.31 7.68
N TYR A 188 29.32 -5.96 8.26
CA TYR A 188 29.14 -5.95 9.70
C TYR A 188 30.05 -6.97 10.39
N ASP A 189 30.95 -6.45 11.24
CA ASP A 189 31.75 -7.24 12.15
C ASP A 189 31.35 -6.93 13.61
N PRO A 190 30.87 -7.94 14.36
CA PRO A 190 30.49 -7.79 15.77
C PRO A 190 31.64 -7.32 16.68
N GLN A 191 32.90 -7.57 16.32
CA GLN A 191 34.06 -7.27 17.18
C GLN A 191 34.58 -5.84 17.05
N THR A 192 34.38 -5.21 15.89
CA THR A 192 34.87 -3.84 15.59
C THR A 192 33.78 -2.77 15.67
N SER A 193 32.50 -3.17 15.79
CA SER A 193 31.36 -2.26 15.82
C SER A 193 31.02 -1.78 17.24
N THR A 194 31.61 -0.66 17.68
CA THR A 194 31.32 0.04 18.96
C THR A 194 29.98 0.78 19.00
N LEU A 195 28.98 0.36 18.21
CA LEU A 195 27.76 1.12 17.98
C LEU A 195 26.54 0.31 18.42
N GLY A 196 25.97 0.71 19.58
CA GLY A 196 24.89 0.03 20.29
C GLY A 196 23.59 -0.18 19.51
N PHE A 197 22.58 -0.74 20.18
CA PHE A 197 21.26 -1.18 19.70
C PHE A 197 20.55 -0.26 18.67
N LEU A 198 20.81 1.05 18.70
CA LEU A 198 20.32 2.04 17.72
C LEU A 198 20.91 1.87 16.31
N SER A 199 22.14 1.37 16.17
CA SER A 199 22.79 1.12 14.87
C SER A 199 22.21 -0.10 14.15
N THR A 200 21.69 -1.06 14.91
CA THR A 200 21.10 -2.29 14.37
C THR A 200 19.75 -2.03 13.70
N TRP A 201 18.98 -1.05 14.18
CA TRP A 201 17.66 -0.70 13.62
C TRP A 201 17.76 0.05 12.28
N SER A 202 18.86 0.77 12.04
CA SER A 202 19.09 1.56 10.81
C SER A 202 19.72 0.76 9.66
N LYS A 203 20.17 -0.48 9.91
CA LYS A 203 20.83 -1.34 8.92
C LYS A 203 19.90 -2.10 7.97
N GLY A 204 18.59 -1.87 8.03
CA GLY A 204 17.64 -2.57 7.15
C GLY A 204 17.63 -4.09 7.39
N GLY A 205 16.89 -4.83 6.55
CA GLY A 205 16.76 -6.28 6.72
C GLY A 205 16.00 -6.70 7.99
N ASN A 206 15.28 -5.76 8.64
CA ASN A 206 14.56 -6.01 9.89
C ASN A 206 13.50 -7.13 9.76
N LYS A 207 13.03 -7.39 8.54
CA LYS A 207 12.08 -8.45 8.21
C LYS A 207 12.71 -9.72 7.64
N ALA A 208 13.99 -9.70 7.29
CA ALA A 208 14.71 -10.90 6.86
C ALA A 208 14.95 -11.87 8.02
N TYR A 209 15.18 -13.14 7.69
CA TYR A 209 15.56 -14.18 8.64
C TYR A 209 16.74 -13.73 9.52
N SER A 210 16.67 -14.02 10.82
CA SER A 210 17.74 -13.64 11.76
C SER A 210 19.11 -14.22 11.38
N TRP A 211 19.12 -15.47 10.89
CA TRP A 211 20.33 -16.21 10.52
C TRP A 211 20.94 -15.79 9.18
N THR A 212 20.27 -14.99 8.34
CA THR A 212 20.86 -14.46 7.11
C THR A 212 21.60 -13.14 7.34
N LYS A 213 21.40 -12.50 8.49
CA LYS A 213 21.98 -11.19 8.86
C LYS A 213 23.36 -11.30 9.50
N ASN A 214 24.29 -11.95 8.81
CA ASN A 214 25.69 -11.98 9.22
C ASN A 214 26.60 -12.12 8.01
N LYS A 215 27.82 -11.60 8.17
CA LYS A 215 28.83 -11.56 7.10
C LYS A 215 29.18 -12.94 6.56
N GLU A 216 29.43 -13.92 7.43
CA GLU A 216 29.82 -15.28 7.01
C GLU A 216 28.75 -15.93 6.10
N TRP A 217 27.48 -15.77 6.47
CA TRP A 217 26.37 -16.27 5.69
C TRP A 217 26.25 -15.55 4.34
N ILE A 218 26.39 -14.21 4.35
CA ILE A 218 26.33 -13.39 3.14
C ILE A 218 27.44 -13.78 2.16
N ASP A 219 28.69 -13.85 2.62
CA ASP A 219 29.85 -14.21 1.81
C ASP A 219 29.68 -15.60 1.16
N LYS A 220 29.04 -16.52 1.88
CA LYS A 220 28.78 -17.88 1.39
C LYS A 220 27.62 -17.95 0.39
N ASN A 221 26.52 -17.23 0.61
CA ASN A 221 25.25 -17.48 -0.08
C ASN A 221 24.83 -16.40 -1.08
N VAL A 222 25.28 -15.16 -0.94
CA VAL A 222 24.97 -14.09 -1.90
C VAL A 222 25.91 -14.23 -3.09
N LYS A 223 25.37 -14.54 -4.27
CA LYS A 223 26.14 -14.71 -5.52
C LYS A 223 25.89 -13.61 -6.53
N VAL A 224 24.68 -13.07 -6.53
CA VAL A 224 24.31 -11.91 -7.33
C VAL A 224 23.63 -10.83 -6.46
N PRO A 225 23.62 -9.56 -6.87
CA PRO A 225 23.07 -8.47 -6.03
C PRO A 225 21.63 -8.70 -5.58
N VAL A 226 20.79 -9.33 -6.40
CA VAL A 226 19.40 -9.65 -6.04
C VAL A 226 19.28 -10.68 -4.91
N ASP A 227 20.35 -11.41 -4.58
CA ASP A 227 20.38 -12.37 -3.46
C ASP A 227 20.51 -11.67 -2.11
N TYR A 228 20.78 -10.35 -2.07
CA TYR A 228 20.65 -9.59 -0.84
C TYR A 228 19.21 -9.46 -0.36
N VAL A 229 18.21 -9.77 -1.18
CA VAL A 229 16.80 -9.72 -0.80
C VAL A 229 16.38 -11.08 -0.25
N GLN A 230 16.39 -11.21 1.08
CA GLN A 230 16.09 -12.46 1.78
C GLN A 230 14.69 -12.39 2.41
N VAL A 231 13.68 -12.69 1.61
CA VAL A 231 12.27 -12.63 2.03
C VAL A 231 11.95 -13.77 2.97
N ASP A 232 11.53 -13.44 4.19
CA ASP A 232 10.89 -14.39 5.09
C ASP A 232 9.42 -14.55 4.67
N HIS A 233 9.12 -15.69 4.05
CA HIS A 233 7.82 -15.96 3.44
C HIS A 233 6.69 -16.02 4.47
N GLU A 234 6.93 -16.57 5.65
CA GLU A 234 5.93 -16.61 6.72
C GLU A 234 5.64 -15.20 7.24
N ARG A 235 6.68 -14.39 7.40
CA ARG A 235 6.51 -13.00 7.81
C ARG A 235 5.78 -12.16 6.76
N LEU A 236 6.15 -12.32 5.49
CA LEU A 236 5.48 -11.63 4.39
C LEU A 236 4.00 -12.03 4.30
N ARG A 237 3.69 -13.32 4.54
CA ARG A 237 2.33 -13.84 4.59
C ARG A 237 1.52 -13.21 5.71
N MET A 238 2.08 -13.12 6.92
CA MET A 238 1.45 -12.46 8.06
C MET A 238 1.19 -10.98 7.78
N ASP A 239 2.19 -10.25 7.27
CA ASP A 239 2.06 -8.85 6.88
C ASP A 239 0.94 -8.65 5.84
N ALA A 240 0.89 -9.50 4.82
CA ALA A 240 -0.17 -9.45 3.80
C ALA A 240 -1.56 -9.67 4.41
N MET A 241 -1.70 -10.60 5.35
CA MET A 241 -2.96 -10.83 6.07
C MET A 241 -3.37 -9.62 6.91
N GLU A 242 -2.43 -8.97 7.61
CA GLU A 242 -2.69 -7.74 8.36
C GLU A 242 -3.19 -6.59 7.46
N TRP A 243 -2.66 -6.51 6.24
CA TRP A 243 -3.10 -5.51 5.25
C TRP A 243 -4.43 -5.87 4.58
N GLY A 244 -4.97 -7.06 4.81
CA GLY A 244 -6.15 -7.57 4.10
C GLY A 244 -5.86 -7.86 2.62
N VAL A 245 -4.64 -8.28 2.30
CA VAL A 245 -4.18 -8.67 0.96
C VAL A 245 -4.24 -10.20 0.83
N ASN A 246 -4.66 -10.70 -0.33
CA ASN A 246 -4.59 -12.12 -0.60
C ASN A 246 -3.13 -12.55 -0.80
N THR A 247 -2.69 -13.52 0.00
CA THR A 247 -1.32 -14.02 -0.02
C THR A 247 -0.94 -14.62 -1.38
N ALA A 248 -1.89 -15.22 -2.09
CA ALA A 248 -1.65 -15.78 -3.42
C ALA A 248 -1.39 -14.69 -4.47
N GLU A 249 -2.09 -13.54 -4.38
CA GLU A 249 -1.87 -12.40 -5.29
C GLU A 249 -0.45 -11.84 -5.11
N LEU A 250 0.00 -11.70 -3.87
CA LEU A 250 1.34 -11.22 -3.57
C LEU A 250 2.43 -12.19 -4.05
N GLU A 251 2.22 -13.50 -3.92
CA GLU A 251 3.13 -14.50 -4.48
C GLU A 251 3.12 -14.50 -6.02
N ASN A 252 1.96 -14.38 -6.64
CA ASN A 252 1.85 -14.31 -8.10
C ASN A 252 2.59 -13.09 -8.64
N LEU A 253 2.46 -11.93 -8.00
CA LEU A 253 3.25 -10.75 -8.36
C LEU A 253 4.75 -11.06 -8.33
N ARG A 254 5.25 -11.69 -7.27
CA ARG A 254 6.67 -12.05 -7.15
C ARG A 254 7.13 -13.04 -8.23
N ARG A 255 6.25 -13.93 -8.70
CA ARG A 255 6.54 -14.91 -9.76
C ARG A 255 6.50 -14.26 -11.15
N LEU A 256 5.55 -13.36 -11.37
CA LEU A 256 5.27 -12.71 -12.66
C LEU A 256 6.06 -11.41 -12.88
N THR A 257 6.96 -11.05 -11.96
CA THR A 257 7.81 -9.88 -12.10
C THR A 257 9.29 -10.23 -11.86
N PRO A 258 10.24 -9.66 -12.63
CA PRO A 258 11.66 -9.90 -12.44
C PRO A 258 12.15 -9.57 -11.03
N ARG A 259 13.18 -10.26 -10.51
CA ARG A 259 13.79 -9.87 -9.23
C ARG A 259 14.57 -8.58 -9.42
N VAL A 260 14.40 -7.62 -8.51
CA VAL A 260 15.14 -6.35 -8.52
C VAL A 260 15.79 -6.10 -7.17
N PHE A 261 16.87 -5.34 -7.19
CA PHE A 261 17.54 -4.88 -5.98
C PHE A 261 18.23 -3.54 -6.25
N ARG A 262 18.17 -2.65 -5.26
CA ARG A 262 18.96 -1.42 -5.22
C ARG A 262 19.44 -1.18 -3.79
N PRO A 263 20.75 -0.98 -3.57
CA PRO A 263 21.29 -0.83 -2.21
C PRO A 263 20.86 0.49 -1.55
N GLU A 264 20.93 1.60 -2.28
CA GLU A 264 20.58 2.93 -1.78
C GLU A 264 19.74 3.68 -2.81
N LYS A 265 19.02 4.73 -2.40
CA LYS A 265 18.04 5.44 -3.26
C LYS A 265 18.62 5.92 -4.61
N GLU A 266 19.84 6.44 -4.61
CA GLU A 266 20.51 6.97 -5.81
C GLU A 266 21.36 5.91 -6.56
N ALA A 267 21.40 4.68 -6.07
CA ALA A 267 22.21 3.63 -6.68
C ALA A 267 21.57 3.04 -7.93
N GLN A 268 22.38 2.37 -8.75
CA GLN A 268 21.88 1.65 -9.93
C GLN A 268 20.98 0.48 -9.52
N TRP A 269 19.90 0.26 -10.27
CA TRP A 269 19.05 -0.92 -10.13
C TRP A 269 19.73 -2.16 -10.73
N HIS A 270 19.75 -3.22 -9.94
CA HIS A 270 20.10 -4.56 -10.39
C HIS A 270 18.80 -5.33 -10.69
N VAL A 271 18.76 -5.99 -11.84
CA VAL A 271 17.60 -6.75 -12.31
C VAL A 271 18.06 -8.16 -12.66
N HIS A 272 17.26 -9.17 -12.32
CA HIS A 272 17.53 -10.56 -12.59
C HIS A 272 16.24 -11.29 -12.98
N PHE A 273 16.29 -11.98 -14.12
CA PHE A 273 15.25 -12.87 -14.63
C PHE A 273 15.91 -13.90 -15.54
N ASP A 274 15.25 -15.05 -15.69
CA ASP A 274 15.71 -16.12 -16.59
C ASP A 274 15.48 -15.75 -18.05
N ILE A 275 16.28 -16.29 -18.96
CA ILE A 275 16.19 -15.99 -20.41
C ILE A 275 14.82 -16.37 -20.97
N GLU A 276 14.17 -17.37 -20.38
CA GLU A 276 12.83 -17.84 -20.75
C GLU A 276 11.72 -16.91 -20.25
N PHE A 277 12.01 -15.97 -19.34
CA PHE A 277 10.98 -15.11 -18.74
C PHE A 277 10.36 -14.13 -19.75
N PRO A 278 11.11 -13.29 -20.48
CA PRO A 278 10.50 -12.31 -21.40
C PRO A 278 9.56 -12.91 -22.46
N PRO A 279 9.90 -13.98 -23.19
CA PRO A 279 9.00 -14.50 -24.23
C PRO A 279 7.72 -15.14 -23.66
N ASN A 280 7.74 -15.61 -22.41
CA ASN A 280 6.62 -16.32 -21.81
C ASN A 280 5.74 -15.40 -20.95
N GLU A 281 6.35 -14.51 -20.17
CA GLU A 281 5.66 -13.75 -19.11
C GLU A 281 5.53 -12.26 -19.41
N ALA A 282 6.36 -11.68 -20.28
CA ALA A 282 6.27 -10.25 -20.62
C ALA A 282 5.16 -10.00 -21.66
N THR A 283 3.93 -10.28 -21.26
CA THR A 283 2.71 -10.10 -22.06
C THR A 283 1.91 -8.89 -21.58
N GLU A 284 1.05 -8.36 -22.44
CA GLU A 284 0.12 -7.29 -22.08
C GLU A 284 -0.79 -7.68 -20.90
N SER A 285 -1.29 -8.92 -20.91
CA SER A 285 -2.16 -9.44 -19.84
C SER A 285 -1.44 -9.43 -18.49
N ASN A 286 -0.23 -10.00 -18.44
CA ASN A 286 0.54 -10.06 -17.20
C ASN A 286 0.98 -8.67 -16.73
N ALA A 287 1.36 -7.77 -17.63
CA ALA A 287 1.78 -6.42 -17.26
C ALA A 287 0.62 -5.63 -16.64
N ASN A 288 -0.58 -5.68 -17.25
CA ASN A 288 -1.78 -5.06 -16.69
C ASN A 288 -2.18 -5.70 -15.36
N TYR A 289 -2.20 -7.05 -15.28
CA TYR A 289 -2.47 -7.78 -14.05
C TYR A 289 -1.52 -7.34 -12.92
N CYS A 290 -0.21 -7.35 -13.18
CA CYS A 290 0.78 -7.03 -12.16
C CYS A 290 0.71 -5.58 -11.71
N LEU A 291 0.45 -4.65 -12.63
CA LEU A 291 0.22 -3.25 -12.30
C LEU A 291 -0.98 -3.13 -11.36
N ASP A 292 -2.14 -3.66 -11.75
CA ASP A 292 -3.38 -3.52 -10.97
C ASP A 292 -3.28 -4.14 -9.57
N GLN A 293 -2.74 -5.36 -9.48
CA GLN A 293 -2.56 -6.03 -8.19
C GLN A 293 -1.57 -5.28 -7.30
N THR A 294 -0.47 -4.77 -7.86
CA THR A 294 0.51 -4.01 -7.08
C THR A 294 -0.12 -2.76 -6.49
N VAL A 295 -0.87 -2.01 -7.31
CA VAL A 295 -1.49 -0.77 -6.87
C VAL A 295 -2.53 -1.04 -5.77
N SER A 296 -3.33 -2.10 -5.92
CA SER A 296 -4.28 -2.56 -4.88
C SER A 296 -3.58 -2.90 -3.56
N ILE A 297 -2.48 -3.64 -3.61
CA ILE A 297 -1.71 -4.06 -2.42
C ILE A 297 -1.08 -2.87 -1.72
N LEU A 298 -0.44 -1.97 -2.45
CA LEU A 298 0.20 -0.78 -1.88
C LEU A 298 -0.83 0.15 -1.23
N LEU A 299 -1.98 0.34 -1.87
CA LEU A 299 -3.07 1.13 -1.30
C LEU A 299 -3.56 0.53 0.03
N ARG A 300 -3.78 -0.80 0.09
CA ARG A 300 -4.19 -1.49 1.32
C ARG A 300 -3.14 -1.36 2.42
N LYS A 301 -1.86 -1.53 2.09
CA LYS A 301 -0.74 -1.32 3.02
C LYS A 301 -0.73 0.11 3.58
N GLN A 302 -0.86 1.14 2.74
CA GLN A 302 -0.89 2.53 3.18
C GLN A 302 -2.12 2.83 4.05
N GLN A 303 -3.30 2.33 3.68
CA GLN A 303 -4.51 2.45 4.50
C GLN A 303 -4.36 1.77 5.87
N HIS A 304 -3.74 0.59 5.92
CA HIS A 304 -3.44 -0.09 7.17
C HIS A 304 -2.49 0.75 8.04
N ALA A 305 -1.45 1.34 7.45
CA ALA A 305 -0.53 2.24 8.16
C ALA A 305 -1.26 3.46 8.77
N LYS A 306 -2.17 4.09 8.02
CA LYS A 306 -2.98 5.22 8.50
C LYS A 306 -3.95 4.86 9.62
N LYS A 307 -4.45 3.62 9.63
CA LYS A 307 -5.34 3.13 10.69
C LYS A 307 -4.62 2.90 12.02
N LYS A 308 -3.28 2.80 12.03
CA LYS A 308 -2.51 2.66 13.28
C LYS A 308 -2.68 3.91 14.13
N ARG A 309 -3.35 3.74 15.28
CA ARG A 309 -3.49 4.80 16.28
C ARG A 309 -2.36 4.68 17.28
N TRP A 310 -1.56 5.74 17.40
CA TRP A 310 -0.62 5.90 18.50
C TRP A 310 -1.24 6.82 19.55
N PRO A 311 -0.97 6.60 20.86
CA PRO A 311 -1.33 7.57 21.89
C PRO A 311 -0.73 8.94 21.54
N LYS A 312 -1.55 9.99 21.60
CA LYS A 312 -1.10 11.36 21.37
C LYS A 312 -0.08 11.76 22.45
N LYS A 313 1.06 12.30 22.04
CA LYS A 313 2.09 12.88 22.93
C LYS A 313 2.12 14.42 22.81
N GLU A 314 0.93 15.05 22.79
CA GLU A 314 0.80 16.49 22.51
C GLU A 314 1.16 17.37 23.73
N VAL A 315 1.01 16.84 24.95
CA VAL A 315 1.33 17.55 26.18
C VAL A 315 2.64 17.00 26.74
N LYS A 316 3.72 17.79 26.63
CA LYS A 316 4.94 17.52 27.38
C LYS A 316 4.68 17.84 28.85
N PHE A 317 4.86 16.87 29.72
CA PHE A 317 4.79 17.11 31.16
C PHE A 317 6.06 17.84 31.59
N ALA A 318 5.93 19.11 31.99
CA ALA A 318 7.05 19.84 32.57
C ALA A 318 7.39 19.20 33.92
N SER A 319 8.68 18.90 34.16
CA SER A 319 9.12 18.41 35.47
C SER A 319 8.74 19.46 36.54
N PRO A 320 7.94 19.09 37.54
CA PRO A 320 7.57 20.01 38.61
C PRO A 320 8.80 20.42 39.43
N THR A 321 8.92 21.70 39.74
CA THR A 321 10.04 22.25 40.55
C THR A 321 10.15 21.63 41.96
N ILE A 322 9.10 20.92 42.41
CA ILE A 322 8.99 20.24 43.71
C ILE A 322 10.04 19.12 43.86
N TYR A 323 10.59 18.61 42.76
CA TYR A 323 11.52 17.48 42.78
C TYR A 323 13.01 17.86 42.80
N ILE A 324 13.35 19.15 42.97
CA ILE A 324 14.76 19.55 43.16
C ILE A 324 15.30 18.90 44.44
N ASP A 325 16.53 18.41 44.37
CA ASP A 325 17.23 17.67 45.44
C ASP A 325 16.63 16.29 45.79
N GLN A 326 15.74 15.76 44.94
CA GLN A 326 15.24 14.39 45.09
C GLN A 326 16.12 13.36 44.39
N ASP A 327 16.19 12.17 44.97
CA ASP A 327 17.02 11.07 44.47
C ASP A 327 16.37 10.34 43.30
N ILE A 328 17.20 10.03 42.30
CA ILE A 328 16.89 9.21 41.14
C ILE A 328 17.52 7.83 41.36
N TYR A 329 16.68 6.82 41.45
CA TYR A 329 17.06 5.44 41.71
C TYR A 329 17.33 4.69 40.40
N SER A 330 18.23 3.71 40.46
CA SER A 330 18.52 2.79 39.34
C SER A 330 17.36 1.82 39.03
N LYS A 331 16.50 1.56 40.02
CA LYS A 331 15.28 0.75 39.92
C LYS A 331 14.13 1.47 40.60
N ALA A 332 12.89 1.11 40.28
CA ALA A 332 11.69 1.62 40.94
C ALA A 332 11.51 1.02 42.35
N SER A 333 12.45 1.33 43.26
CA SER A 333 12.47 0.91 44.67
C SER A 333 13.42 1.82 45.46
N GLN A 334 13.02 2.18 46.68
CA GLN A 334 13.82 3.02 47.58
C GLN A 334 15.10 2.33 48.06
N ASP A 335 15.13 0.99 48.07
CA ASP A 335 16.31 0.20 48.43
C ASP A 335 17.36 0.12 47.31
N SER A 336 17.08 0.76 46.17
CA SER A 336 17.97 0.75 45.01
C SER A 336 19.07 1.81 45.13
N GLU A 337 20.18 1.58 44.42
CA GLU A 337 21.27 2.55 44.33
C GLU A 337 20.78 3.86 43.71
N VAL A 338 21.11 4.98 44.36
CA VAL A 338 20.87 6.33 43.87
C VAL A 338 21.89 6.64 42.76
N VAL A 339 21.39 6.83 41.55
CA VAL A 339 22.19 7.09 40.34
C VAL A 339 22.48 8.58 40.19
N HIS A 340 21.57 9.43 40.65
CA HIS A 340 21.68 10.87 40.53
C HIS A 340 20.72 11.58 41.49
N THR A 341 20.96 12.86 41.77
CA THR A 341 20.03 13.73 42.52
C THR A 341 19.65 14.90 41.62
N ILE A 342 18.37 15.28 41.60
CA ILE A 342 17.86 16.28 40.66
C ILE A 342 18.47 17.66 40.93
N HIS A 343 19.13 18.23 39.91
CA HIS A 343 19.76 19.55 39.96
C HIS A 343 19.23 20.48 38.86
N GLN A 344 19.21 21.79 39.13
CA GLN A 344 18.72 22.81 38.18
C GLN A 344 19.56 22.90 36.89
N ASP A 345 20.80 22.43 36.92
CA ASP A 345 21.73 22.46 35.79
C ASP A 345 21.41 21.40 34.71
N TYR A 346 20.44 20.53 34.97
CA TYR A 346 20.01 19.45 34.10
C TYR A 346 18.58 19.67 33.61
N LYS A 347 18.35 19.30 32.35
CA LYS A 347 17.02 19.20 31.76
C LYS A 347 16.54 17.77 31.90
N TYR A 348 15.44 17.59 32.61
CA TYR A 348 14.79 16.29 32.80
C TYR A 348 13.48 16.23 32.01
N GLU A 349 13.25 15.11 31.36
CA GLU A 349 11.98 14.76 30.73
C GLU A 349 11.41 13.50 31.41
N ILE A 350 10.09 13.50 31.66
CA ILE A 350 9.37 12.40 32.27
C ILE A 350 8.63 11.63 31.17
N ASP A 351 8.92 10.34 31.04
CA ASP A 351 8.40 9.50 29.97
C ASP A 351 7.14 8.71 30.36
N SER A 352 7.09 8.24 31.60
CA SER A 352 6.03 7.33 32.07
C SER A 352 5.99 7.25 33.59
N ILE A 353 4.83 6.90 34.12
CA ILE A 353 4.68 6.48 35.52
C ILE A 353 4.80 4.95 35.56
N VAL A 354 5.59 4.44 36.50
CA VAL A 354 5.71 3.00 36.79
C VAL A 354 5.38 2.76 38.25
N THR A 355 4.79 1.61 38.55
CA THR A 355 4.65 1.14 39.93
C THR A 355 6.00 0.62 40.43
N GLY A 356 6.29 0.86 41.70
CA GLY A 356 7.44 0.29 42.37
C GLY A 356 7.35 -1.22 42.50
N PHE A 357 8.44 -1.84 42.94
CA PHE A 357 8.40 -3.23 43.42
C PHE A 357 7.54 -3.36 44.69
N ASP A 358 7.42 -2.28 45.47
CA ASP A 358 6.33 -2.11 46.44
C ASP A 358 5.10 -1.52 45.71
N PRO A 359 3.94 -2.21 45.69
CA PRO A 359 2.73 -1.73 45.05
C PRO A 359 2.18 -0.41 45.59
N SER A 360 2.60 0.01 46.78
CA SER A 360 2.21 1.30 47.38
C SER A 360 3.00 2.48 46.80
N GLU A 361 4.09 2.21 46.09
CA GLU A 361 4.98 3.23 45.53
C GLU A 361 4.74 3.42 44.03
N LYS A 362 4.88 4.67 43.58
CA LYS A 362 4.91 5.02 42.15
C LYS A 362 6.15 5.85 41.87
N TYR A 363 6.69 5.68 40.68
CA TYR A 363 7.88 6.36 40.22
C TYR A 363 7.65 7.00 38.85
N TYR A 364 8.22 8.18 38.64
CA TYR A 364 8.44 8.72 37.30
C TYR A 364 9.68 8.06 36.70
N ARG A 365 9.56 7.57 35.47
CA ARG A 365 10.73 7.23 34.65
C ARG A 365 11.25 8.51 34.00
N ILE A 366 12.51 8.83 34.28
CA ILE A 366 13.12 10.11 33.90
C ILE A 366 14.38 9.86 33.07
N HIS A 367 14.56 10.67 32.03
CA HIS A 367 15.86 10.88 31.40
C HIS A 367 16.31 12.34 31.53
N GLY A 368 17.58 12.52 31.89
CA GLY A 368 18.19 13.81 32.13
C GLY A 368 19.42 14.05 31.26
N SER A 369 19.63 15.29 30.84
CA SER A 369 20.85 15.74 30.16
C SER A 369 21.29 17.11 30.69
N LYS A 370 22.60 17.34 30.75
CA LYS A 370 23.16 18.61 31.22
C LYS A 370 22.86 19.72 30.21
N ALA A 371 22.43 20.89 30.69
CA ALA A 371 21.84 21.92 29.83
C ALA A 371 22.80 22.58 28.81
N ASP A 372 24.11 22.38 28.92
CA ASP A 372 25.14 23.18 28.23
C ASP A 372 26.16 22.41 27.38
N GLU A 373 25.91 21.12 27.06
CA GLU A 373 26.79 20.37 26.14
C GLU A 373 26.13 20.11 24.79
N SER A 374 26.27 21.07 23.90
CA SER A 374 26.18 20.82 22.46
C SER A 374 27.37 19.93 22.03
N GLN A 375 27.06 18.66 21.71
CA GLN A 375 27.92 17.71 21.00
C GLN A 375 29.12 17.12 21.78
N ALA A 376 28.88 16.05 22.54
CA ALA A 376 29.68 14.80 22.56
C ALA A 376 29.27 13.98 23.81
N ILE A 377 28.52 12.89 23.64
CA ILE A 377 28.24 11.85 24.66
C ILE A 377 28.14 12.42 26.10
N GLY A 378 27.26 13.41 26.30
CA GLY A 378 27.02 13.98 27.62
C GLY A 378 26.50 12.90 28.56
N SER A 379 26.73 13.05 29.87
CA SER A 379 26.26 12.11 30.89
C SER A 379 24.72 12.03 30.90
N TRP A 380 24.16 11.10 30.12
CA TRP A 380 22.74 10.81 30.15
C TRP A 380 22.41 10.11 31.45
N ILE A 381 21.47 10.68 32.19
CA ILE A 381 20.96 10.08 33.42
C ILE A 381 19.67 9.37 33.06
N PHE A 382 19.56 8.10 33.43
CA PHE A 382 18.32 7.33 33.34
C PHE A 382 18.02 6.77 34.72
N GLY A 383 16.78 6.91 35.17
CA GLY A 383 16.36 6.29 36.41
C GLY A 383 14.92 6.59 36.80
N TYR A 384 14.63 6.35 38.07
CA TYR A 384 13.29 6.35 38.63
C TYR A 384 13.22 7.33 39.80
N LEU A 385 12.29 8.28 39.74
CA LEU A 385 12.06 9.27 40.78
C LEU A 385 10.77 8.96 41.52
N LEU A 386 10.81 8.87 42.85
CA LEU A 386 9.63 8.58 43.66
C LEU A 386 8.59 9.71 43.57
N ILE A 387 7.32 9.35 43.38
CA ILE A 387 6.20 10.32 43.31
C ILE A 387 5.71 10.61 44.73
N ILE A 388 5.91 11.85 45.18
CA ILE A 388 5.61 12.30 46.55
C ILE A 388 4.17 12.83 46.70
N GLU A 389 3.61 13.49 45.67
CA GLU A 389 2.19 13.87 45.58
C GLU A 389 1.68 13.74 44.13
N ASP A 390 0.45 13.24 43.94
CA ASP A 390 -0.18 13.12 42.61
C ASP A 390 -0.51 14.53 42.08
N ILE A 391 0.34 15.08 41.19
CA ILE A 391 0.10 16.38 40.51
C ILE A 391 -0.99 16.25 39.42
N VAL A 392 -1.60 15.06 39.26
CA VAL A 392 -2.62 14.80 38.25
C VAL A 392 -4.01 14.88 38.89
N SER A 393 -4.57 16.10 38.93
CA SER A 393 -6.01 16.35 38.97
C SER A 393 -6.42 17.20 37.77
#